data_AF-A0AAW2FR43-F1
#
_entry.id   AF-A0AAW2FR43-F1
#
_cell.length_a   1.000
_cell.length_b   1.000
_cell.length_c   1.000
_cell.angle_alpha   90.00
_cell.angle_beta   90.00
_cell.angle_gamma   90.00
#
_symmetry.space_group_name_H-M   'P 1'
#
loop_
_entity.id
_entity.type
_entity.pdbx_description
1 polymer ?
#
loop_
_entity_poly.entity_id
_entity_poly.type
_entity_poly.pdbx_seq_one_letter_code
_entity_poly.pdbx_strand_id
1 'polypeptide(L)'
;MFIAPSDAATIFSSKFQNTIAEISETSKSDVTESEQENNTCRTSWNRNKIIELINLYKCHEHLFKSTTIRKDKVWDMTAQKLPTHITEQIKNKFKYLKQKYLEKKDNMSYKSSGASGIKFDYFNKMDDIFGQDPDVHPVSTASSLQGIQLAAKTSSIEKEESSCNTDEEMVTKKSEKLKIKKSKSVKQRIYEQNYKDREAKKEKRRNELIAQQDAALQILKDIAVTFANLSNIQK
;
A
#
# COMPACT_ATOMS: atom_id res chain seq x y z
N MET A 1 52.40 26.86 -11.10
CA MET A 1 52.16 27.34 -9.72
C MET A 1 51.22 26.34 -9.05
N PHE A 2 51.54 25.89 -7.84
CA PHE A 2 50.67 24.99 -7.07
C PHE A 2 49.96 25.78 -5.97
N ILE A 3 48.66 25.52 -5.79
CA ILE A 3 47.89 26.01 -4.64
C ILE A 3 47.25 24.77 -4.02
N ALA A 4 47.61 24.47 -2.77
CA ALA A 4 47.00 23.40 -2.00
C ALA A 4 45.68 23.90 -1.35
N PRO A 5 44.67 23.04 -1.18
CA PRO A 5 43.47 23.40 -0.43
C PRO A 5 43.80 23.52 1.07
N SER A 6 43.27 24.55 1.71
CA SER A 6 43.40 24.76 3.17
C SER A 6 42.25 24.10 3.93
N ASP A 7 42.52 23.67 5.16
CA ASP A 7 41.57 22.96 6.01
C ASP A 7 40.34 23.81 6.43
N ALA A 8 39.21 23.13 6.61
CA ALA A 8 38.04 23.61 7.34
C ALA A 8 37.35 22.42 8.04
N ALA A 9 37.75 22.13 9.28
CA ALA A 9 37.29 20.97 10.03
C ALA A 9 36.24 21.30 11.12
N THR A 10 35.35 20.33 11.36
CA THR A 10 34.62 20.13 12.63
C THR A 10 33.66 21.24 13.10
N ILE A 11 32.39 21.16 12.68
CA ILE A 11 31.24 21.51 13.54
C ILE A 11 30.22 20.37 13.51
N PHE A 12 30.30 19.46 14.47
CA PHE A 12 29.25 18.47 14.75
C PHE A 12 29.08 18.34 16.27
N SER A 13 28.27 19.23 16.86
CA SER A 13 28.08 19.30 18.31
C SER A 13 27.02 18.30 18.77
N SER A 14 27.47 17.13 19.24
CA SER A 14 26.61 16.07 19.78
C SER A 14 26.05 16.46 21.16
N LYS A 15 24.73 16.41 21.34
CA LYS A 15 24.11 16.60 22.67
C LYS A 15 23.04 15.53 22.96
N PHE A 16 23.51 14.34 23.34
CA PHE A 16 22.70 13.23 23.85
C PHE A 16 23.42 12.49 24.98
N GLN A 17 23.14 12.91 26.22
CA GLN A 17 23.19 12.08 27.43
C GLN A 17 21.96 12.53 28.27
N ASN A 18 21.00 11.67 28.57
CA ASN A 18 21.03 10.52 29.49
C ASN A 18 21.11 10.95 30.95
N THR A 19 19.96 10.97 31.61
CA THR A 19 19.84 11.00 33.07
C THR A 19 18.82 9.94 33.48
N ILE A 20 19.27 8.92 34.22
CA ILE A 20 18.41 7.99 34.96
C ILE A 20 18.91 8.03 36.40
N ALA A 21 17.99 8.25 37.33
CA ALA A 21 18.18 8.05 38.76
C ALA A 21 16.85 7.53 39.34
N GLU A 22 16.94 6.66 40.34
CA GLU A 22 15.88 5.76 40.77
C GLU A 22 15.84 5.74 42.29
N ILE A 23 14.69 6.07 42.91
CA ILE A 23 14.40 5.75 44.32
C ILE A 23 12.89 5.50 44.48
N SER A 24 12.54 4.51 45.30
CA SER A 24 11.20 4.23 45.85
C SER A 24 10.92 5.14 47.10
N GLU A 25 9.87 5.06 47.91
CA GLU A 25 8.75 4.11 48.05
C GLU A 25 7.53 4.77 48.75
N THR A 26 6.35 4.14 48.66
CA THR A 26 5.07 4.34 49.41
C THR A 26 4.97 5.42 50.52
N SER A 27 3.90 6.23 50.56
CA SER A 27 2.59 5.83 51.15
C SER A 27 1.43 6.82 50.96
N LYS A 28 0.19 6.34 51.22
CA LYS A 28 -1.12 7.04 51.38
C LYS A 28 -1.06 8.46 52.00
N SER A 29 -1.97 9.41 51.69
CA SER A 29 -3.12 9.50 50.75
C SER A 29 -3.53 11.02 50.62
N ASP A 30 -4.72 11.53 50.25
CA ASP A 30 -6.11 11.04 50.10
C ASP A 30 -6.97 11.94 49.15
N VAL A 31 -8.31 11.89 49.23
CA VAL A 31 -9.29 12.48 48.27
C VAL A 31 -9.53 14.00 48.34
N THR A 32 -9.48 14.67 47.17
CA THR A 32 -10.43 15.75 46.79
C THR A 32 -10.62 15.82 45.26
N GLU A 33 -11.58 16.64 44.80
CA GLU A 33 -12.19 16.60 43.46
C GLU A 33 -11.74 17.76 42.54
N SER A 34 -12.01 17.63 41.22
CA SER A 34 -11.64 18.54 40.11
C SER A 34 -10.12 18.58 39.79
N GLU A 35 -9.66 18.74 38.54
CA GLU A 35 -10.33 19.21 37.31
C GLU A 35 -10.18 18.24 36.13
N GLN A 36 -11.14 18.27 35.19
CA GLN A 36 -11.12 17.44 33.98
C GLN A 36 -10.34 18.12 32.84
N GLU A 37 -9.05 18.36 33.06
CA GLU A 37 -8.16 18.82 31.99
C GLU A 37 -8.16 17.82 30.83
N ASN A 38 -8.67 18.25 29.66
CA ASN A 38 -8.62 17.47 28.43
C ASN A 38 -7.23 17.55 27.77
N ASN A 39 -6.20 17.26 28.57
CA ASN A 39 -4.86 16.97 28.13
C ASN A 39 -4.90 15.69 27.29
N THR A 40 -5.11 15.86 25.98
CA THR A 40 -5.20 14.78 24.98
C THR A 40 -3.82 14.18 24.67
N CYS A 41 -3.18 13.67 25.73
CA CYS A 41 -1.91 12.98 25.69
C CYS A 41 -1.99 11.85 24.67
N ARG A 42 -1.21 11.99 23.59
CA ARG A 42 -1.34 11.21 22.36
C ARG A 42 -0.99 9.75 22.64
N THR A 43 -1.99 8.93 22.94
CA THR A 43 -1.81 7.66 23.66
C THR A 43 -0.79 6.74 22.98
N SER A 44 0.36 6.58 23.63
CA SER A 44 1.56 6.02 23.02
C SER A 44 1.48 4.50 22.93
N TRP A 45 1.78 3.97 21.75
CA TRP A 45 1.69 2.53 21.47
C TRP A 45 2.91 1.76 22.00
N ASN A 46 2.91 1.50 23.31
CA ASN A 46 3.88 0.62 23.98
C ASN A 46 3.87 -0.79 23.34
N ARG A 47 5.04 -1.44 23.26
CA ARG A 47 5.23 -2.83 22.79
C ARG A 47 4.24 -3.80 23.43
N ASN A 48 3.97 -3.66 24.73
CA ASN A 48 3.04 -4.54 25.45
C ASN A 48 1.59 -4.35 24.95
N LYS A 49 1.15 -3.09 24.74
CA LYS A 49 -0.18 -2.78 24.19
C LYS A 49 -0.34 -3.20 22.72
N ILE A 50 0.74 -3.21 21.93
CA ILE A 50 0.74 -3.78 20.58
C ILE A 50 0.60 -5.30 20.63
N ILE A 51 1.32 -5.99 21.51
CA ILE A 51 1.22 -7.44 21.71
C ILE A 51 -0.18 -7.84 22.19
N GLU A 52 -0.73 -7.11 23.15
CA GLU A 52 -2.09 -7.30 23.68
C GLU A 52 -3.14 -7.16 22.57
N LEU A 53 -3.04 -6.12 21.73
CA LEU A 53 -3.90 -5.95 20.56
C LEU A 53 -3.81 -7.12 19.56
N ILE A 54 -2.61 -7.61 19.25
CA ILE A 54 -2.44 -8.75 18.32
C ILE A 54 -3.04 -10.03 18.92
N ASN A 55 -2.81 -10.28 20.22
CA ASN A 55 -3.40 -11.42 20.94
C ASN A 55 -4.94 -11.33 20.94
N LEU A 56 -5.51 -10.16 21.26
CA LEU A 56 -6.96 -9.92 21.25
C LEU A 56 -7.57 -10.14 19.86
N TYR A 57 -6.90 -9.68 18.80
CA TYR A 57 -7.32 -9.94 17.42
C TYR A 57 -7.35 -11.45 17.12
N LYS A 58 -6.30 -12.20 17.52
CA LYS A 58 -6.25 -13.66 17.34
C LYS A 58 -7.42 -14.36 18.04
N CYS A 59 -7.71 -13.99 19.29
CA CYS A 59 -8.88 -14.51 20.01
C CYS A 59 -10.21 -14.17 19.31
N HIS A 60 -10.32 -13.02 18.68
CA HIS A 60 -11.53 -12.56 17.97
C HIS A 60 -11.55 -12.93 16.47
N GLU A 61 -10.55 -13.65 15.95
CA GLU A 61 -10.37 -13.89 14.50
C GLU A 61 -11.57 -14.60 13.86
N HIS A 62 -12.11 -15.62 14.54
CA HIS A 62 -13.31 -16.35 14.13
C HIS A 62 -14.56 -15.43 14.02
N LEU A 63 -14.63 -14.37 14.83
CA LEU A 63 -15.71 -13.37 14.75
C LEU A 63 -15.54 -12.44 13.53
N PHE A 64 -14.31 -12.21 13.06
CA PHE A 64 -14.05 -11.48 11.80
C PHE A 64 -14.29 -12.33 10.54
N LYS A 65 -14.22 -13.66 10.67
CA LYS A 65 -14.55 -14.63 9.62
C LYS A 65 -16.05 -14.99 9.60
N SER A 66 -16.79 -14.76 10.70
CA SER A 66 -18.24 -14.98 10.79
C SER A 66 -19.09 -13.92 10.09
N THR A 67 -20.13 -14.36 9.37
CA THR A 67 -21.14 -13.49 8.74
C THR A 67 -22.13 -12.89 9.74
N THR A 68 -22.32 -13.52 10.90
CA THR A 68 -23.38 -13.19 11.87
C THR A 68 -23.13 -11.88 12.61
N ILE A 69 -21.87 -11.44 12.73
CA ILE A 69 -21.47 -10.27 13.53
C ILE A 69 -20.83 -9.22 12.63
N ARG A 70 -21.30 -7.97 12.69
CA ARG A 70 -20.67 -6.86 11.96
C ARG A 70 -19.24 -6.66 12.48
N LYS A 71 -18.26 -6.59 11.56
CA LYS A 71 -16.83 -6.43 11.89
C LYS A 71 -16.54 -5.23 12.81
N ASP A 72 -17.33 -4.15 12.72
CA ASP A 72 -17.25 -3.03 13.67
C ASP A 72 -17.46 -3.46 15.12
N LYS A 73 -18.50 -4.26 15.41
CA LYS A 73 -18.81 -4.72 16.77
C LYS A 73 -17.67 -5.55 17.35
N VAL A 74 -16.96 -6.31 16.52
CA VAL A 74 -15.76 -7.07 16.93
C VAL A 74 -14.61 -6.13 17.30
N TRP A 75 -14.44 -5.02 16.57
CA TRP A 75 -13.50 -3.96 16.96
C TRP A 75 -13.92 -3.24 18.25
N ASP A 76 -15.21 -2.98 18.46
CA ASP A 76 -15.71 -2.36 19.69
C ASP A 76 -15.49 -3.29 20.92
N MET A 77 -15.75 -4.60 20.77
CA MET A 77 -15.41 -5.63 21.77
C MET A 77 -13.89 -5.78 21.99
N THR A 78 -13.06 -5.28 21.07
CA THR A 78 -11.60 -5.21 21.22
C THR A 78 -11.19 -3.91 21.95
N ALA A 79 -11.87 -2.80 21.67
CA ALA A 79 -11.67 -1.52 22.36
C ALA A 79 -12.09 -1.56 23.84
N GLN A 80 -13.19 -2.24 24.15
CA GLN A 80 -13.63 -2.50 25.54
C GLN A 80 -12.55 -3.19 26.39
N LYS A 81 -11.70 -4.03 25.78
CA LYS A 81 -10.58 -4.71 26.44
C LYS A 81 -9.28 -3.90 26.42
N LEU A 82 -9.24 -2.77 25.71
CA LEU A 82 -8.06 -1.92 25.53
C LEU A 82 -8.41 -0.43 25.74
N PRO A 83 -8.95 -0.03 26.91
CA PRO A 83 -9.59 1.26 27.13
C PRO A 83 -8.66 2.49 26.98
N THR A 84 -7.34 2.29 26.83
CA THR A 84 -6.37 3.35 26.53
C THR A 84 -6.43 3.87 25.08
N HIS A 85 -7.21 3.23 24.20
CA HIS A 85 -7.33 3.62 22.79
C HIS A 85 -8.77 3.52 22.28
N ILE A 86 -9.18 4.51 21.47
CA ILE A 86 -10.49 4.54 20.80
C ILE A 86 -10.54 3.47 19.70
N THR A 87 -11.72 2.88 19.42
CA THR A 87 -11.90 1.85 18.37
C THR A 87 -11.23 2.21 17.04
N GLU A 88 -11.30 3.47 16.60
CA GLU A 88 -10.65 3.91 15.36
C GLU A 88 -9.11 3.92 15.44
N GLN A 89 -8.53 4.34 16.56
CA GLN A 89 -7.09 4.26 16.79
C GLN A 89 -6.61 2.80 16.73
N ILE A 90 -7.40 1.88 17.30
CA ILE A 90 -7.16 0.44 17.27
C ILE A 90 -7.24 -0.11 15.83
N LYS A 91 -8.32 0.17 15.10
CA LYS A 91 -8.50 -0.19 13.68
C LYS A 91 -7.32 0.29 12.83
N ASN A 92 -6.92 1.55 12.98
CA ASN A 92 -5.84 2.17 12.21
C ASN A 92 -4.45 1.60 12.59
N LYS A 93 -4.19 1.35 13.89
CA LYS A 93 -2.95 0.68 14.33
C LYS A 93 -2.86 -0.75 13.79
N PHE A 94 -3.94 -1.52 13.86
CA PHE A 94 -3.95 -2.89 13.36
C PHE A 94 -3.77 -2.95 11.84
N LYS A 95 -4.42 -2.04 11.10
CA LYS A 95 -4.21 -1.86 9.64
C LYS A 95 -2.74 -1.60 9.31
N TYR A 96 -2.07 -0.70 10.03
CA TYR A 96 -0.64 -0.44 9.87
C TYR A 96 0.22 -1.69 10.16
N LEU A 97 -0.10 -2.45 11.21
CA LEU A 97 0.63 -3.67 11.54
C LEU A 97 0.45 -4.77 10.49
N LYS A 98 -0.77 -4.98 9.94
CA LYS A 98 -0.98 -5.93 8.82
C LYS A 98 -0.26 -5.45 7.55
N GLN A 99 -0.24 -4.14 7.27
CA GLN A 99 0.55 -3.59 6.14
C GLN A 99 2.05 -3.87 6.31
N LYS A 100 2.63 -3.60 7.49
CA LYS A 100 4.06 -3.86 7.76
C LYS A 100 4.42 -5.35 7.75
N TYR A 101 3.50 -6.22 8.18
CA TYR A 101 3.65 -7.67 8.01
C TYR A 101 3.72 -8.08 6.53
N LEU A 102 2.79 -7.60 5.69
CA LEU A 102 2.78 -7.89 4.25
C LEU A 102 4.03 -7.35 3.54
N GLU A 103 4.41 -6.10 3.83
CA GLU A 103 5.64 -5.46 3.34
C GLU A 103 6.88 -6.28 3.72
N LYS A 104 6.91 -6.84 4.94
CA LYS A 104 8.01 -7.71 5.37
C LYS A 104 8.00 -9.08 4.70
N LYS A 105 6.81 -9.68 4.50
CA LYS A 105 6.66 -10.99 3.84
C LYS A 105 7.05 -10.91 2.36
N ASP A 106 6.65 -9.84 1.66
CA ASP A 106 7.05 -9.58 0.27
C ASP A 106 8.58 -9.40 0.15
N ASN A 107 9.18 -8.59 1.04
CA ASN A 107 10.64 -8.42 1.20
C ASN A 107 11.41 -9.71 1.52
N MET A 108 10.73 -10.78 1.97
CA MET A 108 11.31 -12.11 2.20
C MET A 108 11.10 -13.07 1.03
N SER A 109 10.42 -12.65 -0.05
CA SER A 109 10.14 -13.49 -1.21
C SER A 109 11.38 -13.67 -2.11
N TYR A 110 11.40 -14.76 -2.88
CA TYR A 110 12.45 -15.02 -3.87
C TYR A 110 12.58 -13.94 -4.96
N LYS A 111 11.57 -13.06 -5.11
CA LYS A 111 11.56 -11.97 -6.09
C LYS A 111 12.32 -10.74 -5.60
N SER A 112 12.57 -10.62 -4.30
CA SER A 112 13.15 -9.43 -3.66
C SER A 112 14.67 -9.50 -3.52
N SER A 113 15.36 -10.19 -4.44
CA SER A 113 16.81 -10.28 -4.44
C SER A 113 17.47 -8.90 -4.47
N GLY A 114 18.42 -8.66 -3.56
CA GLY A 114 19.07 -7.35 -3.37
C GLY A 114 18.31 -6.33 -2.52
N ALA A 115 17.09 -6.63 -2.03
CA ALA A 115 16.36 -5.71 -1.16
C ALA A 115 16.90 -5.73 0.29
N SER A 116 17.09 -4.56 0.90
CA SER A 116 17.50 -4.44 2.30
C SER A 116 16.51 -5.11 3.26
N GLY A 117 17.03 -5.81 4.27
CA GLY A 117 16.21 -6.53 5.25
C GLY A 117 15.39 -5.60 6.14
N ILE A 118 14.08 -5.55 5.95
CA ILE A 118 13.16 -4.81 6.83
C ILE A 118 13.17 -5.44 8.23
N LYS A 119 13.21 -4.61 9.29
CA LYS A 119 13.03 -5.04 10.69
C LYS A 119 11.57 -4.84 11.12
N PHE A 120 10.93 -5.89 11.66
CA PHE A 120 9.57 -5.82 12.19
C PHE A 120 9.40 -6.78 13.38
N ASP A 121 9.50 -6.25 14.60
CA ASP A 121 9.59 -7.03 15.85
C ASP A 121 8.33 -7.83 16.23
N TYR A 122 7.24 -7.67 15.45
CA TYR A 122 5.96 -8.37 15.63
C TYR A 122 5.68 -9.37 14.50
N PHE A 123 6.65 -9.63 13.61
CA PHE A 123 6.47 -10.47 12.42
C PHE A 123 5.87 -11.84 12.78
N ASN A 124 6.53 -12.61 13.64
CA ASN A 124 6.10 -13.96 14.01
C ASN A 124 4.65 -13.98 14.53
N LYS A 125 4.28 -13.03 15.40
CA LYS A 125 2.92 -12.93 15.96
C LYS A 125 1.83 -12.57 14.94
N MET A 126 2.21 -11.99 13.79
CA MET A 126 1.32 -11.77 12.66
C MET A 126 1.33 -12.93 11.67
N ASP A 127 2.46 -13.63 11.53
CA ASP A 127 2.58 -14.86 10.74
C ASP A 127 1.75 -16.01 11.36
N ASP A 128 1.74 -16.08 12.70
CA ASP A 128 0.88 -16.94 13.54
C ASP A 128 -0.64 -16.76 13.32
N ILE A 129 -1.06 -15.76 12.52
CA ILE A 129 -2.46 -15.39 12.24
C ILE A 129 -2.70 -15.37 10.72
N PHE A 130 -1.81 -14.74 9.96
CA PHE A 130 -1.96 -14.49 8.53
C PHE A 130 -1.03 -15.32 7.64
N GLY A 131 -0.17 -16.17 8.21
CA GLY A 131 0.76 -17.01 7.44
C GLY A 131 0.08 -18.12 6.63
N GLN A 132 -1.14 -18.50 7.01
CA GLN A 132 -1.97 -19.50 6.33
C GLN A 132 -3.14 -18.89 5.53
N ASP A 133 -3.28 -17.55 5.51
CA ASP A 133 -4.32 -16.89 4.70
C ASP A 133 -3.90 -16.95 3.20
N PRO A 134 -4.78 -17.39 2.27
CA PRO A 134 -4.46 -17.45 0.84
C PRO A 134 -4.26 -16.07 0.19
N ASP A 135 -4.71 -15.00 0.86
CA ASP A 135 -4.41 -13.60 0.52
C ASP A 135 -2.91 -13.27 0.66
N VAL A 136 -2.15 -14.07 1.42
CA VAL A 136 -0.71 -13.88 1.69
C VAL A 136 0.13 -14.89 0.92
N HIS A 137 -0.31 -16.15 0.86
CA HIS A 137 0.32 -17.21 0.07
C HIS A 137 -0.69 -17.77 -0.94
N PRO A 138 -0.81 -17.18 -2.14
CA PRO A 138 -1.77 -17.62 -3.15
C PRO A 138 -1.38 -19.00 -3.70
N VAL A 139 -2.20 -20.01 -3.36
CA VAL A 139 -1.96 -21.44 -3.63
C VAL A 139 -1.65 -21.74 -5.11
N SER A 140 -2.27 -21.00 -6.05
CA SER A 140 -1.93 -21.01 -7.47
C SER A 140 -2.11 -19.62 -8.08
N THR A 141 -1.02 -18.90 -8.32
CA THR A 141 -1.06 -17.73 -9.21
C THR A 141 -1.14 -18.19 -10.67
N ALA A 142 -2.35 -18.25 -11.22
CA ALA A 142 -2.54 -18.40 -12.67
C ALA A 142 -1.82 -17.25 -13.39
N SER A 143 -0.83 -17.59 -14.24
CA SER A 143 0.00 -16.58 -14.89
C SER A 143 -0.82 -15.81 -15.92
N SER A 144 -1.11 -14.53 -15.64
CA SER A 144 -1.78 -13.63 -16.59
C SER A 144 -0.78 -13.20 -17.67
N LEU A 145 -0.54 -14.09 -18.64
CA LEU A 145 0.21 -13.81 -19.86
C LEU A 145 -0.54 -12.81 -20.75
N GLN A 146 -0.50 -11.53 -20.37
CA GLN A 146 -0.97 -10.43 -21.20
C GLN A 146 -0.01 -10.18 -22.36
N GLY A 147 -0.10 -10.99 -23.42
CA GLY A 147 0.44 -10.66 -24.73
C GLY A 147 1.27 -11.74 -25.41
N ILE A 148 0.60 -12.72 -26.01
CA ILE A 148 0.99 -13.19 -27.36
C ILE A 148 -0.27 -13.05 -28.23
N GLN A 149 -0.20 -12.21 -29.25
CA GLN A 149 -1.22 -12.20 -30.31
C GLN A 149 -0.90 -13.32 -31.29
N LEU A 150 -1.91 -14.11 -31.69
CA LEU A 150 -2.11 -14.63 -33.04
C LEU A 150 -3.38 -15.49 -33.04
N ALA A 151 -4.52 -14.88 -33.38
CA ALA A 151 -5.74 -15.61 -33.71
C ALA A 151 -5.60 -16.20 -35.12
N ALA A 152 -4.78 -17.25 -35.24
CA ALA A 152 -4.57 -17.95 -36.50
C ALA A 152 -5.88 -18.59 -36.99
N LYS A 153 -6.28 -18.25 -38.21
CA LYS A 153 -7.53 -18.71 -38.83
C LYS A 153 -7.37 -20.14 -39.34
N THR A 154 -7.84 -21.12 -38.57
CA THR A 154 -8.08 -22.49 -39.06
C THR A 154 -9.56 -22.84 -38.94
N SER A 155 -10.10 -23.49 -39.97
CA SER A 155 -11.49 -23.89 -40.08
C SER A 155 -11.84 -25.12 -39.21
N SER A 156 -13.14 -25.27 -38.98
CA SER A 156 -13.90 -26.44 -38.53
C SER A 156 -13.23 -27.81 -38.58
N ILE A 157 -13.42 -28.59 -37.52
CA ILE A 157 -13.95 -29.97 -37.54
C ILE A 157 -14.49 -30.30 -36.12
N GLU A 158 -15.38 -31.28 -36.02
CA GLU A 158 -16.24 -31.56 -34.86
C GLU A 158 -15.73 -32.72 -33.97
N LYS A 159 -16.41 -32.93 -32.82
CA LYS A 159 -16.60 -34.22 -32.11
C LYS A 159 -15.39 -34.82 -31.36
N GLU A 160 -15.54 -35.64 -30.31
CA GLU A 160 -16.73 -36.26 -29.67
C GLU A 160 -16.91 -35.88 -28.17
N GLU A 161 -17.82 -36.59 -27.49
CA GLU A 161 -18.45 -36.26 -26.21
C GLU A 161 -17.82 -36.99 -24.99
N SER A 162 -18.11 -36.50 -23.78
CA SER A 162 -18.15 -37.33 -22.58
C SER A 162 -19.21 -36.79 -21.61
N SER A 163 -20.13 -37.65 -21.18
CA SER A 163 -21.31 -37.27 -20.42
C SER A 163 -21.15 -37.43 -18.91
N CYS A 164 -21.74 -36.50 -18.15
CA CYS A 164 -22.43 -36.85 -16.92
C CYS A 164 -23.61 -35.88 -16.68
N ASN A 165 -24.85 -36.38 -16.86
CA ASN A 165 -26.06 -35.62 -16.52
C ASN A 165 -26.36 -35.74 -15.02
N THR A 166 -26.88 -34.66 -14.43
CA THR A 166 -27.75 -34.74 -13.24
C THR A 166 -28.66 -33.51 -13.26
N ASP A 167 -29.87 -33.69 -13.78
CA ASP A 167 -30.93 -32.71 -13.65
C ASP A 167 -31.56 -32.79 -12.25
N GLU A 168 -31.89 -31.63 -11.67
CA GLU A 168 -33.29 -31.31 -11.32
C GLU A 168 -33.44 -29.84 -10.91
N GLU A 169 -34.66 -29.32 -11.00
CA GLU A 169 -34.96 -27.89 -11.01
C GLU A 169 -35.47 -27.37 -9.64
N MET A 170 -35.06 -26.17 -9.21
CA MET A 170 -36.07 -25.22 -8.71
C MET A 170 -35.75 -23.72 -8.85
N VAL A 171 -36.75 -23.01 -9.37
CA VAL A 171 -36.80 -21.58 -9.64
C VAL A 171 -36.75 -20.71 -8.37
N THR A 172 -35.94 -19.65 -8.34
CA THR A 172 -36.31 -18.31 -7.78
C THR A 172 -35.42 -17.17 -8.35
N LYS A 173 -35.76 -15.90 -8.02
CA LYS A 173 -34.92 -14.68 -8.17
C LYS A 173 -34.64 -14.19 -9.61
N LYS A 174 -35.70 -13.86 -10.37
CA LYS A 174 -35.61 -13.17 -11.68
C LYS A 174 -35.57 -11.62 -11.58
N SER A 175 -35.97 -11.03 -10.46
CA SER A 175 -36.19 -9.58 -10.27
C SER A 175 -34.93 -8.73 -10.02
N GLU A 176 -33.92 -9.27 -9.36
CA GLU A 176 -32.75 -8.48 -8.89
C GLU A 176 -31.75 -8.13 -10.00
N LYS A 177 -31.73 -8.94 -11.08
CA LYS A 177 -30.76 -8.86 -12.19
C LYS A 177 -30.83 -7.56 -13.00
N LEU A 178 -31.88 -6.74 -12.86
CA LEU A 178 -32.06 -5.47 -13.58
C LEU A 178 -31.34 -4.28 -12.93
N LYS A 179 -31.31 -4.18 -11.59
CA LYS A 179 -30.61 -3.07 -10.90
C LYS A 179 -29.09 -3.20 -11.03
N ILE A 180 -28.57 -4.43 -10.98
CA ILE A 180 -27.14 -4.75 -11.08
C ILE A 180 -26.56 -4.33 -12.45
N LYS A 181 -27.30 -4.52 -13.55
CA LYS A 181 -26.84 -4.18 -14.92
C LYS A 181 -26.56 -2.68 -15.09
N LYS A 182 -27.45 -1.80 -14.61
CA LYS A 182 -27.25 -0.33 -14.71
C LYS A 182 -26.02 0.14 -13.92
N SER A 183 -25.81 -0.38 -12.70
CA SER A 183 -24.66 -0.03 -11.87
C SER A 183 -23.31 -0.41 -12.51
N LYS A 184 -23.22 -1.61 -13.12
CA LYS A 184 -22.02 -2.05 -13.85
C LYS A 184 -21.69 -1.13 -15.02
N SER A 185 -22.68 -0.74 -15.83
CA SER A 185 -22.47 0.14 -17.00
C SER A 185 -21.90 1.51 -16.61
N VAL A 186 -22.40 2.13 -15.54
CA VAL A 186 -21.90 3.44 -15.08
C VAL A 186 -20.45 3.34 -14.60
N LYS A 187 -20.11 2.32 -13.80
CA LYS A 187 -18.73 2.11 -13.33
C LYS A 187 -17.76 1.84 -14.48
N GLN A 188 -18.18 1.10 -15.51
CA GLN A 188 -17.37 0.83 -16.70
C GLN A 188 -17.08 2.12 -17.49
N ARG A 189 -18.08 2.96 -17.75
CA ARG A 189 -17.87 4.27 -18.41
C ARG A 189 -16.90 5.18 -17.65
N ILE A 190 -16.99 5.19 -16.32
CA ILE A 190 -16.06 5.97 -15.46
C ILE A 190 -14.63 5.43 -15.59
N TYR A 191 -14.44 4.11 -15.64
CA TYR A 191 -13.12 3.50 -15.87
C TYR A 191 -12.56 3.86 -17.26
N GLU A 192 -13.37 3.72 -18.31
CA GLU A 192 -12.99 4.05 -19.69
C GLU A 192 -12.62 5.54 -19.86
N GLN A 193 -13.31 6.45 -19.16
CA GLN A 193 -12.96 7.87 -19.16
C GLN A 193 -11.64 8.13 -18.42
N ASN A 194 -11.47 7.61 -17.20
CA ASN A 194 -10.22 7.78 -16.44
C ASN A 194 -9.00 7.19 -17.18
N TYR A 195 -9.20 6.09 -17.93
CA TYR A 195 -8.18 5.53 -18.81
C TYR A 195 -7.81 6.51 -19.94
N LYS A 196 -8.79 7.04 -20.68
CA LYS A 196 -8.56 8.04 -21.74
C LYS A 196 -7.86 9.30 -21.20
N ASP A 197 -8.31 9.81 -20.06
CA ASP A 197 -7.72 11.00 -19.43
C ASP A 197 -6.26 10.76 -18.98
N ARG A 198 -5.92 9.53 -18.58
CA ARG A 198 -4.55 9.13 -18.24
C ARG A 198 -3.65 9.10 -19.47
N GLU A 199 -4.11 8.46 -20.55
CA GLU A 199 -3.32 8.35 -21.78
C GLU A 199 -3.17 9.73 -22.47
N ALA A 200 -4.22 10.55 -22.49
CA ALA A 200 -4.15 11.93 -22.99
C ALA A 200 -3.13 12.79 -22.21
N LYS A 201 -3.00 12.59 -20.89
CA LYS A 201 -1.99 13.29 -20.06
C LYS A 201 -0.58 12.79 -20.30
N LYS A 202 -0.37 11.49 -20.57
CA LYS A 202 0.94 10.98 -21.04
C LYS A 202 1.30 11.57 -22.39
N GLU A 203 0.37 11.55 -23.32
CA GLU A 203 0.56 12.01 -24.71
C GLU A 203 0.84 13.51 -24.78
N LYS A 204 0.11 14.33 -24.00
CA LYS A 204 0.43 15.76 -23.87
C LYS A 204 1.88 15.97 -23.38
N ARG A 205 2.32 15.25 -22.35
CA ARG A 205 3.70 15.33 -21.84
C ARG A 205 4.73 14.84 -22.88
N ARG A 206 4.42 13.81 -23.65
CA ARG A 206 5.27 13.31 -24.75
C ARG A 206 5.48 14.41 -25.80
N ASN A 207 4.40 15.08 -26.19
CA ASN A 207 4.44 16.13 -27.22
C ASN A 207 5.07 17.44 -26.68
N GLU A 208 4.89 17.76 -25.40
CA GLU A 208 5.62 18.85 -24.73
C GLU A 208 7.14 18.61 -24.72
N LEU A 209 7.59 17.38 -24.45
CA LEU A 209 9.01 17.02 -24.49
C LEU A 209 9.60 17.06 -25.91
N ILE A 210 8.84 16.60 -26.92
CA ILE A 210 9.26 16.66 -28.33
C ILE A 210 9.36 18.11 -28.79
N ALA A 211 8.37 18.96 -28.49
CA ALA A 211 8.42 20.38 -28.84
C ALA A 211 9.62 21.12 -28.19
N GLN A 212 10.03 20.72 -26.97
CA GLN A 212 11.25 21.24 -26.34
C GLN A 212 12.53 20.78 -27.06
N GLN A 213 12.58 19.53 -27.54
CA GLN A 213 13.69 19.01 -28.33
C GLN A 213 13.78 19.69 -29.70
N ASP A 214 12.66 19.85 -30.40
CA ASP A 214 12.59 20.54 -31.69
C ASP A 214 13.01 22.02 -31.58
N ALA A 215 12.58 22.72 -30.53
CA ALA A 215 13.00 24.09 -30.26
C ALA A 215 14.50 24.22 -30.00
N ALA A 216 15.09 23.30 -29.21
CA ALA A 216 16.53 23.26 -28.98
C ALA A 216 17.32 22.94 -30.27
N LEU A 217 16.82 22.02 -31.09
CA LEU A 217 17.39 21.70 -32.41
C LEU A 217 17.30 22.89 -33.37
N GLN A 218 16.25 23.72 -33.30
CA GLN A 218 16.16 24.92 -34.12
C GLN A 218 17.20 25.97 -33.71
N ILE A 219 17.35 26.24 -32.40
CA ILE A 219 18.38 27.15 -31.88
C ILE A 219 19.78 26.70 -32.33
N LEU A 220 20.07 25.39 -32.31
CA LEU A 220 21.35 24.84 -32.79
C LEU A 220 21.57 25.04 -34.30
N LYS A 221 20.51 24.95 -35.13
CA LYS A 221 20.60 25.26 -36.57
C LYS A 221 20.86 26.74 -36.80
N ASP A 222 20.17 27.63 -36.09
CA ASP A 222 20.31 29.08 -36.24
C ASP A 222 21.73 29.54 -35.82
N ILE A 223 22.27 28.95 -34.76
CA ILE A 223 23.69 29.12 -34.35
C ILE A 223 24.64 28.61 -35.45
N ALA A 224 24.41 27.42 -36.03
CA ALA A 224 25.27 26.91 -37.10
C ALA A 224 25.24 27.79 -38.36
N VAL A 225 24.07 28.32 -38.75
CA VAL A 225 23.90 29.23 -39.89
C VAL A 225 24.59 30.58 -39.63
N THR A 226 24.47 31.14 -38.43
CA THR A 226 25.15 32.40 -38.10
C THR A 226 26.67 32.25 -38.11
N PHE A 227 27.23 31.16 -37.58
CA PHE A 227 28.67 30.87 -37.71
C PHE A 227 29.13 30.69 -39.17
N ALA A 228 28.36 29.99 -39.99
CA ALA A 228 28.67 29.83 -41.42
C ALA A 228 28.69 31.20 -42.14
N ASN A 229 27.70 32.06 -41.88
CA ASN A 229 27.64 33.40 -42.45
C ASN A 229 28.80 34.30 -41.98
N LEU A 230 29.17 34.26 -40.69
CA LEU A 230 30.35 34.97 -40.17
C LEU A 230 31.64 34.53 -40.87
N SER A 231 31.81 33.23 -41.14
CA SER A 231 33.00 32.70 -41.83
C SER A 231 33.11 33.13 -43.30
N ASN A 232 32.00 33.52 -43.92
CA ASN A 232 31.95 34.06 -45.29
C ASN A 232 32.16 35.58 -45.36
N ILE A 233 32.19 36.29 -44.23
CA ILE A 233 32.42 37.75 -44.15
C ILE A 233 33.91 38.08 -43.89
N GLN A 234 34.73 37.07 -43.56
CA GLN A 234 36.18 37.21 -43.33
C GLN A 234 37.04 36.77 -44.54
N LYS A 235 36.52 36.95 -45.76
CA LYS A 235 37.21 36.70 -47.04
C LYS A 235 36.92 37.83 -48.04
#